data_AF-H9FIR7-F1
#
_entry.id   AF-H9FIR7-F1
#
_cell.length_a   1.000
_cell.length_b   1.000
_cell.length_c   1.000
_cell.angle_alpha   90.00
_cell.angle_beta   90.00
_cell.angle_gamma   90.00
#
_symmetry.space_group_name_H-M   'P 1'
#
loop_
_entity.id
_entity.type
_entity.pdbx_description
1 polymer ?
#
loop_
_entity_poly.entity_id
_entity_poly.type
_entity_poly.pdbx_seq_one_letter_code
_entity_poly.pdbx_strand_id
1 'polypeptide(L)'
;QELLISSPFHYGGFPSNPSLMDSENPSDTKEHHHQSSVNNISYVKDYPSIKLIINSITARIEFTTRQLPDLEDLKKQELHMFSVIPNKFLPNSKSPCWYEEFSGRNTTDPYLTNSYVLYSKRFRSTFDALRKAFWGHLAHAHGKHFRLRCLPHFYIIG
;
A
#
# COMPACT_ATOMS: atom_id res chain seq x y z
N GLN A 1 -24.86 23.11 -15.57
CA GLN A 1 -24.59 23.62 -14.21
C GLN A 1 -24.12 22.42 -13.42
N GLU A 2 -22.80 22.22 -13.35
CA GLU A 2 -22.22 21.00 -12.80
C GLU A 2 -21.98 21.15 -11.30
N LEU A 3 -22.49 20.20 -10.51
CA LEU A 3 -22.23 20.10 -9.08
C LEU A 3 -21.06 19.13 -8.88
N LEU A 4 -19.85 19.69 -8.83
CA LEU A 4 -18.66 18.96 -8.38
C LEU A 4 -18.80 18.67 -6.89
N ILE A 5 -19.25 17.46 -6.56
CA ILE A 5 -19.25 16.96 -5.18
C ILE A 5 -17.78 16.72 -4.79
N SER A 6 -17.26 17.57 -3.91
CA SER A 6 -15.91 17.44 -3.36
C SER A 6 -15.78 16.16 -2.54
N SER A 7 -14.74 15.36 -2.80
CA SER A 7 -14.39 14.21 -1.97
C SER A 7 -14.16 14.65 -0.51
N PRO A 8 -14.69 13.90 0.49
CA PRO A 8 -14.51 14.24 1.91
C PRO A 8 -13.08 13.98 2.43
N PHE A 9 -12.22 13.35 1.62
CA PHE A 9 -10.88 12.94 2.02
C PHE A 9 -9.83 14.03 1.76
N HIS A 10 -9.66 14.92 2.74
CA HIS A 10 -8.52 15.83 2.78
C HIS A 10 -7.22 15.06 3.08
N TYR A 11 -6.46 14.72 2.04
CA TYR A 11 -5.07 14.28 2.19
C TYR A 11 -4.21 15.46 2.68
N GLY A 12 -3.93 15.48 3.98
CA GLY A 12 -2.97 16.41 4.57
C GLY A 12 -1.58 16.19 3.97
N GLY A 13 -0.94 17.25 3.48
CA GLY A 13 0.40 17.18 2.90
C GLY A 13 1.44 16.77 3.94
N PHE A 14 2.18 15.68 3.68
CA PHE A 14 3.32 15.29 4.51
C PHE A 14 4.44 16.33 4.38
N PRO A 15 4.99 16.86 5.49
CA PRO A 15 6.11 17.79 5.44
C PRO A 15 7.40 17.03 5.10
N SER A 16 7.75 16.95 3.82
CA SER A 16 9.06 16.52 3.36
C SER A 16 10.09 17.63 3.57
N ASN A 17 11.00 17.48 4.52
CA ASN A 17 12.12 18.40 4.71
C ASN A 17 13.46 17.71 4.37
N PRO A 18 14.08 18.00 3.21
CA PRO A 18 15.29 17.31 2.75
C PRO A 18 16.55 18.15 2.98
N SER A 19 17.20 18.01 4.14
CA SER A 19 18.52 18.61 4.38
C SER A 19 19.28 17.92 5.51
N LEU A 20 20.25 17.07 5.16
CA LEU A 20 21.68 17.25 5.44
C LEU A 20 22.47 16.01 4.95
N MET A 21 23.45 16.21 4.07
CA MET A 21 24.52 15.24 3.80
C MET A 21 25.86 15.85 4.27
N ASP A 22 26.92 15.02 4.25
CA ASP A 22 28.31 15.23 4.71
C ASP A 22 28.56 14.77 6.17
N SER A 23 29.63 14.05 6.50
CA SER A 23 30.75 13.50 5.70
C SER A 23 31.48 12.33 6.42
N GLU A 24 32.52 11.77 5.78
CA GLU A 24 33.44 10.70 6.25
C GLU A 24 34.32 11.10 7.47
N ASN A 25 35.04 10.23 8.23
CA ASN A 25 35.35 8.77 8.17
C ASN A 25 35.64 8.18 9.61
N PRO A 26 36.00 6.89 9.84
CA PRO A 26 35.98 6.28 11.18
C PRO A 26 37.25 6.48 12.03
N SER A 27 37.10 6.51 13.36
CA SER A 27 38.20 6.35 14.32
C SER A 27 37.74 5.89 15.72
N ASP A 28 38.29 4.74 16.14
CA ASP A 28 38.69 4.24 17.48
C ASP A 28 37.89 4.49 18.79
N THR A 29 38.25 3.66 19.76
CA THR A 29 37.69 3.38 21.08
C THR A 29 37.91 4.46 22.15
N LYS A 30 36.87 4.77 22.96
CA LYS A 30 36.76 4.31 24.37
C LYS A 30 35.51 4.80 25.13
N GLU A 31 34.87 3.82 25.77
CA GLU A 31 34.34 3.79 27.14
C GLU A 31 33.70 5.00 27.87
N HIS A 32 32.53 4.69 28.44
CA HIS A 32 32.01 5.14 29.74
C HIS A 32 31.47 6.57 29.91
N HIS A 33 30.13 6.66 29.91
CA HIS A 33 29.40 7.16 31.08
C HIS A 33 28.03 6.48 31.21
N HIS A 34 27.69 6.00 32.41
CA HIS A 34 26.34 5.53 32.73
C HIS A 34 25.35 6.70 32.70
N GLN A 35 24.36 6.66 31.80
CA GLN A 35 23.09 7.33 32.02
C GLN A 35 21.98 6.30 32.13
N SER A 36 21.40 6.26 33.33
CA SER A 36 20.26 5.41 33.71
C SER A 36 19.13 5.56 32.69
N SER A 37 18.66 4.44 32.14
CA SER A 37 17.45 4.41 31.33
C SER A 37 16.25 4.67 32.24
N VAL A 38 15.87 5.94 32.38
CA VAL A 38 14.59 6.32 33.00
C VAL A 38 13.48 5.89 32.05
N ASN A 39 13.01 4.65 32.22
CA ASN A 39 11.89 4.12 31.47
C ASN A 39 10.67 5.04 31.66
N ASN A 40 10.00 5.40 30.56
CA ASN A 40 8.94 6.41 30.54
C ASN A 40 7.73 6.04 31.42
N ILE A 41 7.67 6.59 32.63
CA ILE A 41 6.58 6.38 33.61
C ILE A 41 5.31 7.22 33.29
N SER A 42 5.34 8.07 32.25
CA SER A 42 4.18 8.92 31.88
C SER A 42 2.91 8.10 31.64
N TYR A 43 2.98 7.01 30.85
CA TYR A 43 1.81 6.23 30.43
C TYR A 43 0.91 5.77 31.59
N VAL A 44 1.50 5.39 32.73
CA VAL A 44 0.74 4.94 33.92
C VAL A 44 0.06 6.11 34.65
N LYS A 45 0.69 7.29 34.67
CA LYS A 45 0.13 8.51 35.26
C LYS A 45 -0.98 9.12 34.40
N ASP A 46 -0.88 8.99 33.09
CA ASP A 46 -1.81 9.57 32.13
C ASP A 46 -3.03 8.67 31.85
N TYR A 47 -2.98 7.39 32.22
CA TYR A 47 -4.09 6.45 32.00
C TYR A 47 -5.44 6.89 32.63
N PRO A 48 -5.50 7.45 33.86
CA PRO A 48 -6.77 7.92 34.43
C PRO A 48 -7.38 9.11 33.69
N SER A 49 -6.57 10.04 33.19
CA SER A 49 -7.04 11.20 32.42
C SER A 49 -7.50 10.79 31.03
N ILE A 50 -6.75 9.90 30.35
CA ILE A 50 -7.16 9.27 29.09
C ILE A 50 -8.49 8.53 29.26
N LYS A 51 -8.67 7.77 30.34
CA LYS A 51 -9.93 7.05 30.64
C LYS A 51 -11.10 8.02 30.85
N LEU A 52 -10.89 9.14 31.53
CA LEU A 52 -11.90 10.20 31.68
C LEU A 52 -12.31 10.82 30.33
N ILE A 53 -11.33 11.06 29.44
CA ILE A 53 -11.59 11.56 28.09
C ILE A 53 -12.40 10.53 27.28
N ILE A 54 -11.99 9.27 27.27
CA ILE A 54 -12.72 8.18 26.59
C ILE A 54 -14.15 8.08 27.12
N ASN A 55 -14.36 8.08 28.44
CA ASN A 55 -15.70 8.04 29.04
C ASN A 55 -16.56 9.25 28.64
N SER A 56 -15.97 10.46 28.58
CA SER A 56 -16.67 11.69 28.15
C SER A 56 -17.07 11.63 26.67
N ILE A 57 -16.23 11.04 25.82
CA ILE A 57 -16.52 10.80 24.40
C ILE A 57 -17.65 9.75 24.28
N THR A 58 -17.52 8.60 24.95
CA THR A 58 -18.52 7.51 24.89
C THR A 58 -19.87 7.90 25.48
N ALA A 59 -19.92 8.83 26.44
CA ALA A 59 -21.18 9.38 26.95
C ALA A 59 -21.86 10.37 25.99
N ARG A 60 -21.20 10.80 24.91
CA ARG A 60 -21.67 11.81 23.94
C ARG A 60 -21.82 11.29 22.51
N ILE A 61 -21.27 10.11 22.21
CA ILE A 61 -21.27 9.51 20.87
C ILE A 61 -21.92 8.13 20.95
N GLU A 62 -23.00 7.94 20.19
CA GLU A 62 -23.56 6.62 19.95
C GLU A 62 -22.71 5.90 18.91
N PHE A 63 -21.95 4.89 19.35
CA PHE A 63 -21.15 4.05 18.46
C PHE A 63 -22.03 3.02 17.76
N THR A 64 -22.61 3.40 16.62
CA THR A 64 -23.28 2.46 15.72
C THR A 64 -22.30 1.44 15.17
N THR A 65 -22.75 0.21 14.96
CA THR A 65 -21.95 -0.80 14.27
C THR A 65 -21.68 -0.37 12.84
N ARG A 66 -20.46 -0.66 12.33
CA ARG A 66 -20.12 -0.39 10.93
C ARG A 66 -21.09 -1.15 10.02
N GLN A 67 -21.91 -0.42 9.27
CA GLN A 67 -22.68 -1.01 8.19
C GLN A 67 -21.77 -1.25 6.98
N LEU A 68 -21.92 -2.40 6.35
CA LEU A 68 -21.24 -2.71 5.10
C LEU A 68 -22.03 -2.02 3.96
N PRO A 69 -21.39 -1.23 3.08
CA PRO A 69 -22.05 -0.67 1.91
C PRO A 69 -22.63 -1.76 1.02
N ASP A 70 -23.69 -1.45 0.28
CA ASP A 70 -24.17 -2.34 -0.78
C ASP A 70 -23.10 -2.50 -1.88
N LEU A 71 -23.03 -3.69 -2.48
CA LEU A 71 -22.02 -4.01 -3.48
C LEU A 71 -22.21 -3.20 -4.77
N GLU A 72 -23.44 -2.92 -5.19
CA GLU A 72 -23.69 -2.13 -6.40
C GLU A 72 -23.43 -0.65 -6.16
N ASP A 73 -23.66 -0.13 -4.96
CA ASP A 73 -23.28 1.23 -4.59
C ASP A 73 -21.76 1.40 -4.53
N LEU A 74 -21.03 0.44 -3.95
CA LEU A 74 -19.57 0.43 -3.96
C LEU A 74 -18.99 0.36 -5.39
N LYS A 75 -19.62 -0.41 -6.29
CA LYS A 75 -19.24 -0.45 -7.72
C LYS A 75 -19.51 0.86 -8.45
N LYS A 76 -20.60 1.57 -8.14
CA LYS A 76 -20.89 2.90 -8.73
C LYS A 76 -19.85 3.92 -8.28
N GLN A 77 -19.45 3.87 -7.01
CA GLN A 77 -18.45 4.77 -6.43
C GLN A 77 -17.06 4.55 -7.06
N GLU A 78 -16.60 3.30 -7.14
CA GLU A 78 -15.24 2.94 -7.58
C GLU A 78 -15.21 2.21 -8.93
N LEU A 79 -15.98 2.71 -9.91
CA LEU A 79 -16.21 2.08 -11.21
C LEU A 79 -14.93 1.60 -11.92
N HIS A 80 -13.89 2.45 -11.92
CA HIS A 80 -12.60 2.12 -12.55
C HIS A 80 -11.95 0.89 -11.91
N MET A 81 -11.88 0.83 -10.57
CA MET A 81 -11.26 -0.27 -9.85
C MET A 81 -11.98 -1.61 -10.12
N PHE A 82 -13.31 -1.62 -10.07
CA PHE A 82 -14.12 -2.82 -10.36
C PHE A 82 -14.15 -3.21 -11.85
N SER A 83 -13.73 -2.33 -12.77
CA SER A 83 -13.52 -2.68 -14.18
C SER A 83 -12.18 -3.37 -14.45
N VAL A 84 -11.17 -3.13 -13.62
CA VAL A 84 -9.80 -3.66 -13.78
C VAL A 84 -9.58 -4.94 -12.97
N ILE A 85 -10.20 -5.05 -11.80
CA ILE A 85 -10.12 -6.22 -10.92
C ILE A 85 -11.29 -7.17 -11.22
N PRO A 86 -11.06 -8.47 -11.47
CA PRO A 86 -12.15 -9.39 -11.77
C PRO A 86 -12.95 -9.77 -10.51
N ASN A 87 -14.23 -10.05 -10.71
CA ASN A 87 -15.15 -10.51 -9.67
C ASN A 87 -14.92 -11.98 -9.21
N LYS A 88 -13.91 -12.68 -9.75
CA LYS A 88 -13.59 -14.08 -9.43
C LYS A 88 -12.07 -14.26 -9.35
N PHE A 89 -11.62 -14.88 -8.27
CA PHE A 89 -10.20 -15.18 -8.01
C PHE A 89 -9.95 -16.70 -7.98
N LEU A 90 -8.69 -17.09 -8.08
CA LEU A 90 -8.24 -18.47 -7.96
C LEU A 90 -8.50 -19.00 -6.53
N PRO A 91 -9.23 -20.12 -6.36
CA PRO A 91 -9.77 -20.52 -5.06
C PRO A 91 -8.71 -20.98 -4.04
N ASN A 92 -7.54 -21.41 -4.51
CA ASN A 92 -6.49 -22.02 -3.68
C ASN A 92 -5.27 -21.09 -3.44
N SER A 93 -5.44 -19.79 -3.64
CA SER A 93 -4.38 -18.79 -3.43
C SER A 93 -4.59 -18.03 -2.12
N LYS A 94 -3.50 -17.80 -1.35
CA LYS A 94 -3.55 -16.96 -0.14
C LYS A 94 -3.88 -15.49 -0.46
N SER A 95 -3.49 -15.01 -1.63
CA SER A 95 -3.82 -13.67 -2.12
C SER A 95 -4.92 -13.76 -3.20
N PRO A 96 -5.80 -12.76 -3.34
CA PRO A 96 -6.76 -12.71 -4.45
C PRO A 96 -6.01 -12.60 -5.78
N CYS A 97 -5.93 -13.70 -6.52
CA CYS A 97 -5.16 -13.80 -7.76
C CYS A 97 -6.01 -14.26 -8.93
N TRP A 98 -5.63 -13.90 -10.16
CA TRP A 98 -6.30 -14.29 -11.40
C TRP A 98 -5.32 -14.35 -12.57
N TYR A 99 -5.73 -15.00 -13.66
CA TYR A 99 -5.03 -14.95 -14.94
C TYR A 99 -5.61 -13.83 -15.81
N GLU A 100 -4.73 -12.99 -16.34
CA GLU A 100 -5.06 -11.91 -17.26
C GLU A 100 -4.41 -12.23 -18.63
N GLU A 101 -5.17 -12.13 -19.71
CA GLU A 101 -4.62 -12.35 -21.06
C GLU A 101 -3.56 -11.30 -21.39
N PHE A 102 -2.40 -11.75 -21.88
CA PHE A 102 -1.30 -10.88 -22.27
C PHE A 102 -1.19 -10.82 -23.79
N SER A 103 -1.57 -9.68 -24.36
CA SER A 103 -1.58 -9.40 -25.80
C SER A 103 -0.30 -8.76 -26.34
N GLY A 104 0.75 -8.64 -25.53
CA GLY A 104 2.04 -8.09 -25.93
C GLY A 104 2.86 -9.04 -26.82
N ARG A 105 3.79 -8.49 -27.60
CA ARG A 105 4.75 -9.26 -28.42
C ARG A 105 5.92 -9.72 -27.56
N ASN A 106 6.68 -10.71 -28.02
CA ASN A 106 7.88 -11.23 -27.34
C ASN A 106 8.91 -10.15 -26.94
N THR A 107 8.96 -9.02 -27.66
CA THR A 107 9.81 -7.86 -27.35
C THR A 107 9.15 -6.77 -26.51
N THR A 108 7.86 -6.89 -26.17
CA THR A 108 7.11 -5.91 -25.36
C THR A 108 7.58 -5.96 -23.91
N ASP A 109 8.06 -4.82 -23.40
CA ASP A 109 8.43 -4.62 -22.00
C ASP A 109 7.18 -4.31 -21.15
N PRO A 110 6.74 -5.21 -20.26
CA PRO A 110 5.55 -5.01 -19.44
C PRO A 110 5.77 -4.04 -18.27
N TYR A 111 7.00 -3.58 -18.04
CA TYR A 111 7.37 -2.69 -16.94
C TYR A 111 7.69 -1.26 -17.39
N LEU A 112 7.65 -0.97 -18.69
CA LEU A 112 8.08 0.31 -19.29
C LEU A 112 7.39 1.55 -18.65
N THR A 113 6.11 1.44 -18.29
CA THR A 113 5.32 2.53 -17.70
C THR A 113 5.36 2.57 -16.17
N ASN A 114 6.14 1.70 -15.52
CA ASN A 114 6.19 1.61 -14.07
C ASN A 114 7.05 2.75 -13.47
N SER A 115 6.47 3.55 -12.57
CA SER A 115 7.16 4.69 -11.94
C SER A 115 8.48 4.33 -11.24
N TYR A 116 8.61 3.12 -10.69
CA TYR A 116 9.86 2.67 -10.06
C TYR A 116 10.98 2.41 -11.10
N VAL A 117 10.64 1.99 -12.33
CA VAL A 117 11.60 1.87 -13.44
C VAL A 117 12.10 3.24 -13.89
N LEU A 118 11.17 4.20 -13.98
CA LEU A 118 11.44 5.54 -14.48
C LEU A 118 12.29 6.36 -13.49
N TYR A 119 11.94 6.33 -12.20
CA TYR A 119 12.51 7.26 -11.21
C TYR A 119 13.53 6.63 -10.24
N SER A 120 13.56 5.31 -10.06
CA SER A 120 14.48 4.67 -9.10
C SER A 120 15.65 3.94 -9.77
N LYS A 121 16.84 4.56 -9.72
CA LYS A 121 18.10 3.94 -10.16
C LYS A 121 18.34 2.58 -9.48
N ARG A 122 17.93 2.42 -8.22
CA ARG A 122 18.11 1.18 -7.43
C ARG A 122 17.33 -0.01 -7.98
N PHE A 123 16.17 0.21 -8.60
CA PHE A 123 15.32 -0.88 -9.09
C PHE A 123 15.55 -1.25 -10.56
N ARG A 124 16.36 -0.49 -11.32
CA ARG A 124 16.61 -0.76 -12.75
C ARG A 124 17.04 -2.21 -13.02
N SER A 125 18.06 -2.70 -12.29
CA SER A 125 18.55 -4.07 -12.43
C SER A 125 17.50 -5.13 -12.08
N THR A 126 16.64 -4.86 -11.10
CA THR A 126 15.52 -5.74 -10.72
C THR A 126 14.50 -5.83 -11.86
N PHE A 127 14.07 -4.69 -12.42
CA PHE A 127 13.12 -4.68 -13.53
C PHE A 127 13.72 -5.23 -14.82
N ASP A 128 15.02 -5.02 -15.09
CA ASP A 128 15.74 -5.67 -16.19
C ASP A 128 15.74 -7.20 -16.07
N ALA A 129 15.93 -7.73 -14.86
CA ALA A 129 15.86 -9.17 -14.60
C ALA A 129 14.42 -9.70 -14.77
N LEU A 130 13.43 -9.02 -14.19
CA LEU A 130 12.01 -9.37 -14.32
C LEU A 130 11.56 -9.37 -15.79
N ARG A 131 11.96 -8.35 -16.57
CA ARG A 131 11.68 -8.25 -18.01
C ARG A 131 12.22 -9.42 -18.81
N LYS A 132 13.47 -9.82 -18.55
CA LYS A 132 14.11 -10.96 -19.22
C LYS A 132 13.43 -12.29 -18.88
N ALA A 133 12.96 -12.45 -17.64
CA ALA A 133 12.29 -13.66 -17.18
C ALA A 133 10.79 -13.73 -17.53
N PHE A 134 10.14 -12.58 -17.78
CA PHE A 134 8.68 -12.44 -17.90
C PHE A 134 8.01 -13.47 -18.80
N TRP A 135 8.56 -13.69 -20.01
CA TRP A 135 8.01 -14.64 -20.98
C TRP A 135 8.01 -16.10 -20.50
N GLY A 136 9.02 -16.50 -19.70
CA GLY A 136 9.08 -17.82 -19.08
C GLY A 136 8.08 -18.02 -17.93
N HIS A 137 7.44 -16.94 -17.46
CA HIS A 137 6.43 -16.98 -16.39
C HIS A 137 5.00 -16.85 -16.89
N LEU A 138 4.78 -16.73 -18.21
CA LEU A 138 3.44 -16.73 -18.79
C LEU A 138 2.86 -18.15 -18.83
N ALA A 139 1.62 -18.30 -18.36
CA ALA A 139 0.85 -19.52 -18.58
C ALA A 139 0.38 -19.56 -20.04
N HIS A 140 0.42 -20.75 -20.65
CA HIS A 140 0.10 -20.96 -22.05
C HIS A 140 -1.14 -21.86 -22.17
N ALA A 141 -2.22 -21.37 -22.78
CA ALA A 141 -3.45 -22.12 -22.97
C ALA A 141 -4.18 -21.65 -24.24
N HIS A 142 -4.72 -22.58 -25.04
CA HIS A 142 -5.51 -22.27 -26.25
C HIS A 142 -4.83 -21.29 -27.24
N GLY A 143 -3.50 -21.37 -27.39
CA GLY A 143 -2.73 -20.46 -28.25
C GLY A 143 -2.59 -19.02 -27.73
N LYS A 144 -3.01 -18.76 -26.48
CA LYS A 144 -2.92 -17.47 -25.79
C LYS A 144 -1.92 -17.53 -24.63
N HIS A 145 -1.38 -16.37 -24.28
CA HIS A 145 -0.52 -16.18 -23.12
C HIS A 145 -1.29 -15.49 -21.98
N PHE A 146 -1.06 -15.92 -20.75
CA PHE A 146 -1.70 -15.36 -19.57
C PHE A 146 -0.66 -15.02 -18.50
N ARG A 147 -0.74 -13.81 -17.94
CA ARG A 147 0.07 -13.40 -16.78
C ARG A 147 -0.74 -13.59 -15.51
N LEU A 148 -0.09 -14.07 -14.44
CA LEU A 148 -0.69 -14.10 -13.12
C LEU A 148 -0.71 -12.68 -12.52
N ARG A 149 -1.87 -12.26 -12.03
CA ARG A 149 -2.09 -11.03 -11.28
C ARG A 149 -2.55 -11.38 -9.88
N CYS A 150 -2.14 -10.60 -8.89
CA CYS A 150 -2.53 -10.77 -7.49
C CYS A 150 -2.71 -9.41 -6.82
N LEU A 151 -3.74 -9.28 -5.99
CA LEU A 151 -3.83 -8.19 -5.01
C LEU A 151 -3.00 -8.52 -3.76
N PRO A 152 -2.57 -7.52 -2.99
CA PRO A 152 -2.12 -7.72 -1.61
C PRO A 152 -3.22 -8.42 -0.80
N HIS A 153 -2.84 -9.32 0.12
CA HIS A 153 -3.81 -10.00 0.99
C HIS A 153 -4.62 -9.03 1.86
N PHE A 154 -4.03 -7.88 2.21
CA PHE A 154 -4.65 -6.80 2.98
C PHE A 154 -5.27 -5.70 2.10
N TYR A 155 -5.62 -5.98 0.84
CA TYR A 155 -6.24 -4.98 -0.04
C TYR A 155 -7.63 -4.59 0.47
N ILE A 156 -7.67 -3.47 1.20
CA ILE A 156 -8.88 -2.85 1.72
C ILE A 156 -9.26 -1.74 0.74
N ILE A 157 -10.45 -1.84 0.18
CA ILE A 157 -11.12 -0.74 -0.52
C ILE A 157 -11.56 0.24 0.58
N GLY A 158 -11.05 1.47 0.54
CA GLY A 158 -11.26 2.50 1.56
C GLY A 158 -12.48 3.37 1.30
#